data_AF-A0A7X9UFZ0-F1
#
_entry.id   AF-A0A7X9UFZ0-F1
#
_cell.length_a   1.000
_cell.length_b   1.000
_cell.length_c   1.000
_cell.angle_alpha   90.00
_cell.angle_beta   90.00
_cell.angle_gamma   90.00
#
_symmetry.space_group_name_H-M   'P 1'
#
loop_
_entity.id
_entity.type
_entity.pdbx_description
1 polymer ?
#
loop_
_entity_poly.entity_id
_entity_poly.type
_entity_poly.pdbx_seq_one_letter_code
_entity_poly.pdbx_strand_id
1 'polypeptide(L)'
;MENVTHEEQQESIKAFQSTIRKSENALVNMTQKRNNTTLLQKRLQALYIGLALLEKVWNQKSHPYMEEDIAEARLVLMGLFPSLENMYDKSKEGSPQKTLLEKRIKAFHLAVQAMDTY
;
A
#
# COMPACT_ATOMS: atom_id res chain seq x y z
N MET A 1 10.76 8.27 9.64
CA MET A 1 9.58 9.05 9.17
C MET A 1 9.59 10.50 9.67
N GLU A 2 10.75 11.09 9.94
CA GLU A 2 10.79 12.48 10.39
C GLU A 2 10.37 13.41 9.24
N ASN A 3 9.62 14.47 9.55
CA ASN A 3 9.15 15.52 8.63
C ASN A 3 7.99 15.17 7.68
N VAL A 4 7.19 14.13 7.96
CA VAL A 4 5.93 13.88 7.23
C VAL A 4 4.82 14.78 7.79
N THR A 5 4.24 15.65 6.97
CA THR A 5 3.17 16.56 7.40
C THR A 5 1.88 15.80 7.68
N HIS A 6 1.00 16.36 8.51
CA HIS A 6 -0.30 15.74 8.80
C HIS A 6 -1.14 15.51 7.53
N GLU A 7 -1.06 16.39 6.53
CA GLU A 7 -1.73 16.20 5.25
C GLU A 7 -1.19 14.97 4.52
N GLU A 8 0.13 14.83 4.42
CA GLU A 8 0.78 13.67 3.79
C GLU A 8 0.43 12.35 4.51
N GLN A 9 0.29 12.38 5.83
CA GLN A 9 -0.16 11.23 6.61
C GLN A 9 -1.59 10.83 6.23
N GLN A 10 -2.52 11.80 6.20
CA GLN A 10 -3.91 11.56 5.81
C GLN A 10 -4.03 11.08 4.37
N GLU A 11 -3.28 11.68 3.45
CA GLU A 11 -3.25 11.26 2.04
C GLU A 11 -2.71 9.83 1.89
N SER A 12 -1.70 9.47 2.66
CA SER A 12 -1.12 8.11 2.64
C SER A 12 -2.12 7.07 3.14
N ILE A 13 -2.79 7.35 4.26
CA ILE A 13 -3.87 6.49 4.79
C ILE A 13 -4.98 6.31 3.74
N LYS A 14 -5.46 7.41 3.13
CA LYS A 14 -6.48 7.37 2.07
C LYS A 14 -6.01 6.59 0.83
N ALA A 15 -4.75 6.73 0.45
CA ALA A 15 -4.17 6.00 -0.66
C ALA A 15 -4.20 4.48 -0.42
N PHE A 16 -3.84 4.03 0.78
CA PHE A 16 -3.98 2.63 1.19
C PHE A 16 -5.44 2.15 1.16
N GLN A 17 -6.34 2.86 1.84
CA GLN A 17 -7.76 2.50 1.91
C GLN A 17 -8.39 2.35 0.51
N SER A 18 -8.10 3.29 -0.40
CA SER A 18 -8.60 3.23 -1.78
C SER A 18 -8.01 2.05 -2.58
N THR A 19 -6.75 1.69 -2.29
CA THR A 19 -6.06 0.60 -2.97
C THR A 19 -6.54 -0.76 -2.46
N ILE A 20 -6.74 -0.89 -1.15
CA ILE A 20 -7.37 -2.04 -0.49
C ILE A 20 -8.76 -2.28 -1.10
N ARG A 21 -9.63 -1.27 -1.13
CA ARG A 21 -10.99 -1.41 -1.70
C ARG A 21 -10.99 -1.87 -3.16
N LYS A 22 -10.03 -1.39 -3.96
CA LYS A 22 -9.88 -1.83 -5.35
C LYS A 22 -9.41 -3.28 -5.43
N SER A 23 -8.46 -3.68 -4.59
CA SER A 23 -7.95 -5.05 -4.52
C SER A 23 -9.01 -6.04 -4.01
N GLU A 24 -9.81 -5.67 -3.01
CA GLU A 24 -10.95 -6.45 -2.51
C GLU A 24 -11.97 -6.70 -3.64
N ASN A 25 -12.39 -5.65 -4.34
CA ASN A 25 -13.32 -5.77 -5.47
C ASN A 25 -12.76 -6.66 -6.59
N ALA A 26 -11.47 -6.51 -6.90
CA ALA A 26 -10.80 -7.36 -7.87
C ALA A 26 -10.77 -8.84 -7.41
N LEU A 27 -10.55 -9.09 -6.13
CA LEU A 27 -10.52 -10.43 -5.55
C LEU A 27 -11.89 -11.12 -5.62
N VAL A 28 -12.98 -10.39 -5.31
CA VAL A 28 -14.36 -10.89 -5.47
C VAL A 28 -14.60 -11.28 -6.92
N ASN A 29 -14.28 -10.40 -7.87
CA ASN A 29 -14.47 -10.64 -9.30
C ASN A 29 -13.67 -11.84 -9.82
N MET A 30 -12.43 -12.02 -9.37
CA MET A 30 -11.58 -13.13 -9.79
C MET A 30 -12.01 -14.47 -9.19
N THR A 31 -12.44 -14.46 -7.92
CA THR A 31 -12.98 -15.64 -7.23
C THR A 31 -14.24 -16.13 -7.95
N GLN A 32 -15.15 -15.23 -8.32
CA GLN A 32 -16.35 -15.56 -9.10
C GLN A 32 -16.03 -16.22 -10.45
N LYS A 33 -14.90 -15.82 -11.07
CA LYS A 33 -14.43 -16.37 -12.34
C LYS A 33 -13.54 -17.62 -12.20
N ARG A 34 -13.35 -18.14 -10.97
CA ARG A 34 -12.46 -19.27 -10.65
C ARG A 34 -11.00 -19.08 -11.11
N ASN A 35 -10.53 -17.83 -11.15
CA ASN A 35 -9.14 -17.52 -11.46
C ASN A 35 -8.24 -17.79 -10.24
N ASN A 36 -6.95 -18.02 -10.47
CA ASN A 36 -5.96 -18.07 -9.38
C ASN A 36 -5.84 -16.69 -8.71
N THR A 37 -6.09 -16.61 -7.40
CA THR A 37 -6.12 -15.37 -6.61
C THR A 37 -4.95 -15.23 -5.64
N THR A 38 -4.05 -16.21 -5.53
CA THR A 38 -3.01 -16.27 -4.50
C THR A 38 -2.15 -15.01 -4.45
N LEU A 39 -1.71 -14.51 -5.62
CA LEU A 39 -0.90 -13.29 -5.69
C LEU A 39 -1.67 -12.04 -5.22
N LEU A 40 -2.95 -11.94 -5.56
CA LEU A 40 -3.78 -10.80 -5.17
C LEU A 40 -4.08 -10.83 -3.67
N GLN A 41 -4.29 -12.02 -3.09
CA GLN A 41 -4.45 -12.19 -1.64
C GLN A 41 -3.18 -11.76 -0.89
N LYS A 42 -2.00 -12.20 -1.32
CA LYS A 42 -0.72 -11.77 -0.73
C LYS A 42 -0.53 -10.24 -0.78
N ARG A 43 -0.82 -9.64 -1.94
CA ARG A 43 -0.78 -8.17 -2.10
C ARG A 43 -1.78 -7.46 -1.21
N LEU A 44 -3.00 -7.98 -1.11
CA LEU A 44 -4.04 -7.40 -0.25
C LEU A 44 -3.63 -7.46 1.23
N GLN A 45 -3.07 -8.58 1.68
CA GLN A 45 -2.56 -8.72 3.05
C GLN A 45 -1.45 -7.70 3.33
N ALA A 46 -0.49 -7.55 2.43
CA ALA A 46 0.57 -6.55 2.56
C ALA A 46 0.03 -5.11 2.64
N LEU A 47 -1.05 -4.81 1.91
CA LEU A 47 -1.72 -3.51 1.99
C LEU A 47 -2.39 -3.27 3.35
N TYR A 48 -3.06 -4.27 3.93
CA TYR A 48 -3.64 -4.14 5.28
C TYR A 48 -2.56 -3.92 6.34
N ILE A 49 -1.46 -4.69 6.28
CA ILE A 49 -0.35 -4.55 7.22
C ILE A 49 0.28 -3.15 7.08
N GLY A 50 0.55 -2.69 5.86
CA GLY A 50 1.07 -1.35 5.62
C GLY A 50 0.17 -0.25 6.15
N LEU A 51 -1.15 -0.35 5.96
CA LEU A 51 -2.10 0.58 6.55
C LEU A 51 -2.05 0.56 8.08
N ALA A 52 -2.07 -0.64 8.69
CA ALA A 52 -2.07 -0.79 10.13
C ALA A 52 -0.80 -0.21 10.78
N LEU A 53 0.37 -0.36 10.14
CA LEU A 53 1.61 0.23 10.64
C LEU A 53 1.63 1.75 10.52
N LEU A 54 1.10 2.32 9.43
CA LEU A 54 0.94 3.78 9.34
C LEU A 54 0.00 4.31 10.42
N GLU A 55 -1.11 3.62 10.68
CA GLU A 55 -2.03 3.99 11.76
C GLU A 55 -1.41 3.79 13.16
N LYS A 56 -0.53 2.81 13.34
CA LYS A 56 0.24 2.63 14.58
C LYS A 56 1.19 3.81 14.80
N VAL A 57 1.97 4.18 13.79
CA VAL A 57 2.98 5.23 13.92
C VAL A 57 2.35 6.60 14.10
N TRP A 58 1.31 6.93 13.34
CA TRP A 58 0.74 8.29 13.35
C TRP A 58 -0.45 8.45 14.29
N ASN A 59 -1.26 7.41 14.47
CA ASN A 59 -2.49 7.46 15.26
C ASN A 59 -2.44 6.60 16.53
N GLN A 60 -1.27 6.04 16.87
CA GLN A 60 -1.02 5.22 18.06
C GLN A 60 -1.93 3.97 18.19
N LYS A 61 -2.58 3.54 17.09
CA LYS A 61 -3.43 2.34 17.10
C LYS A 61 -2.59 1.08 17.26
N SER A 62 -3.07 0.07 17.99
CA SER A 62 -2.43 -1.25 18.01
C SER A 62 -2.65 -2.00 16.69
N HIS A 63 -1.71 -2.86 16.30
CA HIS A 63 -1.89 -3.87 15.25
C HIS A 63 -1.63 -5.28 15.80
N PRO A 64 -2.22 -6.33 15.20
CA PRO A 64 -2.07 -7.72 15.68
C PRO A 64 -0.95 -8.50 14.98
N TYR A 65 -0.27 -7.91 13.99
CA TYR A 65 0.68 -8.61 13.11
C TYR A 65 2.04 -8.91 13.78
N MET A 66 2.60 -10.08 13.46
CA MET A 66 3.93 -10.51 13.91
C MET A 66 5.03 -9.93 13.01
N GLU A 67 6.28 -9.92 13.49
CA GLU A 67 7.45 -9.45 12.72
C GLU A 67 7.61 -10.21 11.41
N GLU A 68 7.33 -11.52 11.39
CA GLU A 68 7.37 -12.34 10.16
C GLU A 68 6.35 -11.89 9.11
N ASP A 69 5.11 -11.58 9.53
CA ASP A 69 4.06 -11.06 8.64
C ASP A 69 4.46 -9.68 8.08
N ILE A 70 5.07 -8.85 8.93
CA ILE A 70 5.56 -7.52 8.57
C ILE A 70 6.69 -7.63 7.55
N ALA A 71 7.64 -8.55 7.76
CA ALA A 71 8.74 -8.80 6.83
C ALA A 71 8.24 -9.31 5.46
N GLU A 72 7.27 -10.23 5.43
CA GLU A 72 6.66 -10.67 4.16
C GLU A 72 5.92 -9.51 3.48
N ALA A 73 5.11 -8.75 4.21
CA ALA A 73 4.38 -7.60 3.69
C ALA A 73 5.32 -6.56 3.07
N ARG A 74 6.45 -6.31 3.72
CA ARG A 74 7.51 -5.40 3.23
C ARG A 74 8.04 -5.84 1.88
N LEU A 75 8.43 -7.11 1.74
CA LEU A 75 8.91 -7.66 0.46
C LEU A 75 7.85 -7.55 -0.64
N VAL A 76 6.59 -7.82 -0.30
CA VAL A 76 5.47 -7.70 -1.24
C VAL A 76 5.27 -6.26 -1.69
N LEU A 77 5.26 -5.28 -0.78
CA LEU A 77 5.13 -3.86 -1.13
C LEU A 77 6.31 -3.37 -1.97
N MET A 78 7.54 -3.74 -1.61
CA MET A 78 8.73 -3.41 -2.39
C MET A 78 8.66 -3.95 -3.82
N GLY A 79 8.16 -5.17 -3.98
CA GLY A 79 7.95 -5.78 -5.30
C GLY A 79 6.92 -5.06 -6.18
N LEU A 80 6.13 -4.13 -5.65
CA LEU A 80 5.17 -3.33 -6.42
C LEU A 80 5.81 -2.07 -7.03
N PHE A 81 6.91 -1.55 -6.46
CA PHE A 81 7.50 -0.28 -6.91
C PHE A 81 7.86 -0.25 -8.39
N PRO A 82 8.56 -1.25 -8.98
CA PRO A 82 8.94 -1.18 -10.39
C PRO A 82 7.73 -1.03 -11.31
N SER A 83 6.61 -1.67 -10.96
CA SER A 83 5.38 -1.55 -11.74
C SER A 83 4.70 -0.20 -11.58
N LEU A 84 4.70 0.36 -10.36
CA LEU A 84 4.12 1.66 -10.06
C LEU A 84 4.91 2.79 -10.70
N GLU A 85 6.23 2.75 -10.62
CA GLU A 85 7.16 3.71 -11.23
C GLU A 85 7.02 3.70 -12.75
N ASN A 86 7.05 2.53 -13.38
CA ASN A 86 6.84 2.40 -14.82
C ASN A 86 5.46 2.93 -15.27
N MET A 87 4.39 2.76 -14.47
CA MET A 87 3.10 3.37 -14.76
C MET A 87 3.11 4.89 -14.58
N TYR A 88 3.85 5.39 -13.59
CA TYR A 88 3.99 6.82 -13.31
C TYR A 88 4.74 7.53 -14.45
N ASP A 89 5.86 6.96 -14.90
CA ASP A 89 6.69 7.49 -15.98
C ASP A 89 5.93 7.58 -17.30
N LYS A 90 5.05 6.60 -17.56
CA LYS A 90 4.19 6.56 -18.75
C LYS A 90 2.96 7.46 -18.63
N SER A 91 2.64 7.98 -17.46
CA SER A 91 1.47 8.81 -17.25
C SER A 91 1.71 10.24 -17.75
N LYS A 92 0.70 10.81 -18.41
CA LYS A 92 0.74 12.19 -18.91
C LYS A 92 0.97 13.17 -17.75
N GLU A 93 1.83 14.16 -17.99
CA GLU A 93 2.09 15.24 -17.03
C GLU A 93 0.81 16.00 -16.65
N GLY A 94 0.66 16.30 -15.37
CA GLY A 94 -0.54 16.94 -14.81
C GLY A 94 -1.82 16.09 -14.87
N SER A 95 -1.76 14.81 -15.25
CA SER A 95 -2.96 13.96 -15.27
C SER A 95 -3.36 13.50 -13.86
N PRO A 96 -4.68 13.32 -13.60
CA PRO A 96 -5.14 12.75 -12.33
C PRO A 96 -4.53 11.38 -12.03
N GLN A 97 -4.22 10.58 -13.06
CA GLN A 97 -3.56 9.29 -12.90
C GLN A 97 -2.13 9.46 -12.37
N LYS A 98 -1.36 10.41 -12.91
CA LYS A 98 0.01 10.67 -12.45
C LYS A 98 0.03 11.11 -10.98
N THR A 99 -0.83 12.05 -10.61
CA THR A 99 -1.00 12.48 -9.20
C THR A 99 -1.43 11.33 -8.28
N LEU A 100 -2.35 10.47 -8.73
CA LEU A 100 -2.76 9.30 -7.94
C LEU A 100 -1.60 8.32 -7.72
N LEU A 101 -0.80 8.06 -8.75
CA LEU A 101 0.35 7.17 -8.67
C LEU A 101 1.43 7.75 -7.75
N GLU A 102 1.71 9.04 -7.84
CA GLU A 102 2.64 9.74 -6.94
C GLU A 102 2.26 9.55 -5.46
N LYS A 103 0.98 9.82 -5.12
CA LYS A 103 0.47 9.65 -3.75
C LYS A 103 0.59 8.21 -3.26
N ARG A 104 0.34 7.23 -4.13
CA ARG A 104 0.47 5.80 -3.79
C ARG A 104 1.92 5.38 -3.59
N ILE A 105 2.82 5.79 -4.48
CA ILE A 105 4.25 5.49 -4.38
C ILE A 105 4.79 6.07 -3.08
N LYS A 106 4.44 7.32 -2.77
CA LYS A 106 4.80 7.97 -1.51
C LYS A 106 4.25 7.23 -0.29
N ALA A 107 2.96 6.88 -0.30
CA ALA A 107 2.34 6.13 0.78
C ALA A 107 3.05 4.79 1.01
N PHE A 108 3.39 4.06 -0.05
CA PHE A 108 4.06 2.77 0.06
C PHE A 108 5.49 2.90 0.57
N HIS A 109 6.22 3.93 0.15
CA HIS A 109 7.55 4.23 0.72
C HIS A 109 7.45 4.48 2.23
N LEU A 110 6.47 5.27 2.66
CA LEU A 110 6.23 5.49 4.09
C LEU A 110 5.90 4.18 4.80
N ALA A 111 4.98 3.36 4.28
CA ALA A 111 4.68 2.07 4.90
C ALA A 111 5.92 1.17 5.04
N VAL A 112 6.77 1.09 4.01
CA VAL A 112 8.03 0.33 4.08
C VAL A 112 8.96 0.89 5.16
N GLN A 113 9.09 2.22 5.27
CA GLN A 113 9.87 2.83 6.35
C GLN A 113 9.32 2.52 7.76
N ALA A 114 8.00 2.39 7.91
CA ALA A 114 7.41 1.94 9.19
C ALA A 114 7.63 0.45 9.45
N MET A 115 7.71 -0.36 8.40
CA MET A 115 8.06 -1.79 8.53
C MET A 115 9.51 -1.97 8.93
N ASP A 116 10.42 -1.11 8.46
CA ASP A 116 11.87 -1.14 8.77
C ASP A 116 12.20 -0.87 10.26
N THR A 117 11.21 -0.51 11.08
CA THR A 117 11.40 -0.31 12.53
C THR A 117 11.09 -1.55 13.36
N TYR A 118 10.71 -2.65 12.72
CA TYR A 118 10.52 -3.99 13.29
C TYR A 118 11.68 -4.88 12.85
#